data_AF-A0A523ZVK6-F1
#
_entry.id   AF-A0A523ZVK6-F1
#
_cell.length_a   1.000
_cell.length_b   1.000
_cell.length_c   1.000
_cell.angle_alpha   90.00
_cell.angle_beta   90.00
_cell.angle_gamma   90.00
#
_symmetry.space_group_name_H-M   'P 1'
#
loop_
_entity.id
_entity.type
_entity.pdbx_description
1 polymer ?
#
loop_
_entity_poly.entity_id
_entity_poly.type
_entity_poly.pdbx_seq_one_letter_code
_entity_poly.pdbx_strand_id
1 'polypeptide(L)'
;MKDLKVEVVEVKERCGARHKVGDIFFIRGEGTIEIPEKKKVCVYALNSLFPFLTAKQREDELTHDDWVAETEILCCPDPKGVAFKVTPLS
;
A
#
# COMPACT_ATOMS: atom_id res chain seq x y z
N MET A 1 -8.01 3.44 14.17
CA MET A 1 -7.37 3.03 12.90
C MET A 1 -6.62 4.21 12.33
N LYS A 2 -5.36 4.02 11.97
CA LYS A 2 -4.54 5.03 11.29
C LYS A 2 -4.94 5.11 9.82
N ASP A 3 -4.87 6.31 9.27
CA ASP A 3 -4.86 6.50 7.83
C ASP A 3 -3.53 6.02 7.26
N LEU A 4 -3.52 5.46 6.05
CA LEU A 4 -2.31 5.00 5.39
C LEU A 4 -2.11 5.77 4.08
N LYS A 5 -0.90 6.28 3.87
CA LYS A 5 -0.42 6.65 2.54
C LYS A 5 0.27 5.45 1.92
N VAL A 6 -0.12 5.11 0.69
CA VAL A 6 0.53 4.07 -0.10
C VAL A 6 1.13 4.70 -1.35
N GLU A 7 2.45 4.60 -1.51
CA GLU A 7 3.22 5.26 -2.57
C GLU A 7 4.02 4.24 -3.37
N VAL A 8 3.98 4.34 -4.70
CA VAL A 8 4.86 3.57 -5.57
C VAL A 8 6.28 4.12 -5.44
N VAL A 9 7.20 3.31 -4.92
CA VAL A 9 8.60 3.69 -4.73
C VAL A 9 9.54 3.07 -5.77
N GLU A 10 9.09 2.01 -6.45
CA GLU A 10 9.88 1.32 -7.45
C GLU A 10 8.99 0.71 -8.54
N VAL A 11 9.44 0.78 -9.78
CA VAL A 11 8.97 -0.10 -10.88
C VAL A 11 10.15 -0.97 -11.28
N LYS A 12 10.09 -2.27 -10.94
CA LYS A 12 11.25 -3.18 -11.07
C LYS A 12 11.65 -3.39 -12.53
N GLU A 13 10.69 -3.79 -13.36
CA GLU A 13 10.90 -4.00 -14.79
C GLU A 13 9.69 -3.53 -15.61
N ARG A 14 8.47 -3.82 -15.14
CA ARG A 14 7.24 -3.50 -15.87
C ARG A 14 6.05 -3.23 -14.95
N CYS A 15 5.05 -2.52 -15.49
CA CYS A 15 3.75 -2.39 -14.86
C CYS A 15 2.64 -2.27 -15.92
N GLY A 16 1.78 -3.29 -16.04
CA GLY A 16 0.66 -3.26 -16.99
C GLY A 16 -0.37 -2.16 -16.71
N ALA A 17 -0.54 -1.79 -15.45
CA ALA A 17 -1.42 -0.69 -15.04
C ALA A 17 -0.83 0.72 -15.29
N ARG A 18 0.44 0.80 -15.69
CA ARG A 18 1.19 2.03 -15.96
C ARG A 18 1.38 2.94 -14.74
N HIS A 19 1.52 2.34 -13.56
CA HIS A 19 1.99 3.06 -12.37
C HIS A 19 3.40 3.60 -12.58
N LYS A 20 3.69 4.74 -11.94
CA LYS A 20 4.99 5.39 -11.92
C LYS A 20 5.44 5.63 -10.48
N VAL A 21 6.75 5.72 -10.27
CA VAL A 21 7.30 6.16 -8.98
C VAL A 21 6.68 7.51 -8.60
N GLY A 22 6.22 7.62 -7.35
CA GLY A 22 5.50 8.78 -6.83
C GLY A 22 3.98 8.76 -7.05
N ASP A 23 3.41 7.76 -7.75
CA ASP A 23 1.95 7.57 -7.73
C ASP A 23 1.50 7.13 -6.33
N ILE A 24 0.41 7.74 -5.84
CA ILE A 24 -0.10 7.52 -4.49
C ILE A 24 -1.60 7.20 -4.49
N PHE A 25 -2.02 6.50 -3.44
CA PHE A 25 -3.41 6.42 -2.98
C PHE A 25 -3.42 6.31 -1.46
N PHE A 26 -4.59 6.43 -0.86
CA PHE A 26 -4.73 6.38 0.60
C PHE A 26 -5.75 5.32 1.03
N ILE A 27 -5.53 4.77 2.22
CA ILE A 27 -6.57 4.09 3.00
C ILE A 27 -6.95 5.03 4.13
N ARG A 28 -8.23 5.40 4.20
CA ARG A 28 -8.79 6.40 5.11
C ARG A 28 -9.84 5.80 6.03
N GLY A 29 -9.89 6.28 7.27
CA GLY A 29 -10.89 5.87 8.25
C GLY A 29 -10.99 4.35 8.40
N GLU A 30 -12.20 3.80 8.40
CA GLU A 30 -12.47 2.35 8.55
C GLU A 30 -12.30 1.54 7.26
N GLY A 31 -11.26 1.84 6.46
CA GLY A 31 -10.86 1.04 5.29
C GLY A 31 -11.36 1.58 3.93
N THR A 32 -11.60 2.88 3.83
CA THR A 32 -12.01 3.52 2.56
C THR A 32 -10.79 3.82 1.69
N ILE A 33 -10.84 3.47 0.41
CA ILE A 33 -9.76 3.82 -0.53
C ILE A 33 -10.03 5.20 -1.11
N GLU A 34 -9.08 6.11 -0.96
CA GLU A 34 -9.08 7.42 -1.61
C GLU A 34 -8.01 7.44 -2.71
N ILE A 35 -8.42 7.73 -3.93
CA ILE A 35 -7.53 7.81 -5.10
C ILE A 35 -7.53 9.27 -5.58
N PRO A 36 -6.36 9.92 -5.73
CA PRO A 36 -6.30 11.29 -6.22
C PRO A 36 -6.96 11.46 -7.59
N GLU A 37 -7.42 12.68 -7.89
CA GLU A 37 -8.11 12.98 -9.15
C GLU A 37 -7.27 12.52 -10.37
N LYS A 38 -7.92 11.85 -11.33
CA LYS A 38 -7.30 11.31 -12.56
C LYS A 38 -6.21 10.26 -12.32
N LYS A 39 -6.01 9.79 -11.10
CA LYS A 39 -5.18 8.63 -10.78
C LYS A 39 -6.02 7.36 -10.76
N LYS A 40 -5.32 6.23 -10.71
CA LYS A 40 -5.90 4.89 -10.70
C LYS A 40 -5.00 3.98 -9.89
N VAL A 41 -5.57 2.93 -9.34
CA VAL A 41 -4.82 1.87 -8.64
C VAL A 41 -5.07 0.54 -9.33
N CYS A 42 -4.09 -0.36 -9.30
CA CYS A 42 -4.20 -1.66 -9.95
C CYS A 42 -4.93 -2.62 -9.01
N VAL A 43 -6.04 -3.22 -9.47
CA VAL A 43 -6.80 -4.17 -8.65
C VAL A 43 -5.99 -5.41 -8.26
N TYR A 44 -5.07 -5.87 -9.12
CA TYR A 44 -4.20 -7.01 -8.80
C TYR A 44 -3.16 -6.67 -7.73
N ALA A 45 -2.62 -5.45 -7.75
CA ALA A 45 -1.80 -4.96 -6.66
C ALA A 45 -2.63 -4.91 -5.37
N LEU A 46 -3.79 -4.24 -5.38
CA LEU A 46 -4.65 -4.13 -4.20
C LEU A 46 -4.98 -5.49 -3.55
N ASN A 47 -5.31 -6.51 -4.35
CA ASN A 47 -5.59 -7.85 -3.84
C ASN A 47 -4.43 -8.42 -3.00
N SER A 48 -3.17 -8.19 -3.41
CA SER A 48 -2.00 -8.60 -2.63
C SER A 48 -1.73 -7.72 -1.40
N LEU A 49 -2.16 -6.46 -1.42
CA LEU A 49 -1.90 -5.49 -0.35
C LEU A 49 -2.95 -5.54 0.77
N PHE A 50 -4.21 -5.89 0.45
CA PHE A 50 -5.32 -5.76 1.40
C PHE A 50 -5.12 -6.47 2.75
N PRO A 51 -4.64 -7.73 2.81
CA PRO A 51 -4.44 -8.40 4.10
C PRO A 51 -3.52 -7.60 5.02
N PHE A 52 -2.46 -7.01 4.44
CA PHE A 52 -1.52 -6.19 5.16
C PHE A 52 -2.09 -4.83 5.55
N LEU A 53 -2.69 -4.11 4.60
CA LEU A 53 -3.20 -2.75 4.83
C LEU A 53 -4.22 -2.74 5.98
N THR A 54 -5.10 -3.73 6.02
CA THR A 54 -6.11 -3.90 7.07
C THR A 54 -5.51 -4.13 8.46
N ALA A 55 -4.38 -4.82 8.57
CA ALA A 55 -3.65 -4.99 9.83
C ALA A 55 -2.84 -3.74 10.19
N LYS A 56 -2.17 -3.11 9.20
CA LYS A 56 -1.37 -1.90 9.39
C LYS A 56 -2.20 -0.70 9.88
N GLN A 57 -3.46 -0.57 9.45
CA GLN A 57 -4.38 0.44 10.01
C GLN A 57 -4.60 0.30 11.52
N ARG A 58 -4.40 -0.90 12.07
CA ARG A 58 -4.55 -1.24 13.49
C ARG A 58 -3.20 -1.50 14.14
N GLU A 59 -2.12 -0.90 13.64
CA GLU A 59 -0.78 -1.20 14.13
C GLU A 59 -0.59 -0.97 15.64
N ASP A 60 -1.35 -0.06 16.26
CA ASP A 60 -1.31 0.17 17.71
C ASP A 60 -1.90 -0.99 18.54
N GLU A 61 -2.67 -1.88 17.90
CA GLU A 61 -3.26 -3.09 18.52
C GLU A 61 -2.34 -4.32 18.37
N LEU A 62 -1.27 -4.22 17.58
CA LEU A 62 -0.34 -5.31 17.34
C LEU A 62 0.64 -5.48 18.50
N THR A 63 1.16 -6.69 18.67
CA THR A 63 2.24 -6.91 19.63
C THR A 63 3.53 -6.26 19.15
N HIS A 64 4.44 -5.96 20.08
CA HIS A 64 5.74 -5.35 19.77
C HIS A 64 6.48 -6.13 18.67
N ASP A 65 6.41 -7.46 18.68
CA ASP A 65 7.14 -8.35 17.79
C ASP A 65 6.36 -8.71 16.51
N ASP A 66 5.25 -8.03 16.20
CA ASP A 66 4.50 -8.28 14.98
C ASP A 66 5.23 -7.70 13.75
N TRP A 67 5.56 -8.58 12.80
CA TRP A 67 6.25 -8.23 11.56
C TRP A 67 5.48 -7.23 10.69
N VAL A 68 4.16 -7.09 10.86
CA VAL A 68 3.36 -6.06 10.18
C VAL A 68 3.73 -4.65 10.66
N ALA A 69 4.04 -4.49 11.95
CA ALA A 69 4.44 -3.21 12.53
C ALA A 69 5.77 -2.72 11.93
N GLU A 70 6.70 -3.62 11.65
CA GLU A 70 8.02 -3.31 11.08
C GLU A 70 8.03 -3.24 9.54
N THR A 71 7.06 -3.85 8.87
CA THR A 71 7.01 -3.88 7.41
C THR A 71 6.56 -2.53 6.84
N GLU A 72 7.40 -1.94 5.97
CA GLU A 72 7.09 -0.70 5.26
C GLU A 72 6.88 -0.89 3.76
N ILE A 73 7.46 -1.94 3.17
CA ILE A 73 7.47 -2.16 1.72
C ILE A 73 6.65 -3.40 1.37
N LEU A 74 5.70 -3.22 0.48
CA LEU A 74 4.90 -4.30 -0.10
C LEU A 74 5.11 -4.36 -1.61
N CYS A 75 4.84 -5.52 -2.21
CA CYS A 75 5.04 -5.72 -3.65
C CYS A 75 3.73 -6.06 -4.35
N CYS A 76 3.63 -5.61 -5.60
CA CYS A 76 2.72 -6.17 -6.60
C CYS A 76 2.88 -7.71 -6.67
N PRO A 77 1.81 -8.48 -6.95
CA PRO A 77 1.93 -9.93 -7.11
C PRO A 77 2.77 -10.35 -8.33
N ASP A 78 2.96 -9.48 -9.34
CA ASP A 78 3.97 -9.71 -10.38
C ASP A 78 5.37 -9.44 -9.79
N PRO A 79 6.28 -10.43 -9.73
CA PRO A 79 7.63 -10.25 -9.21
C PRO A 79 8.44 -9.16 -9.94
N LYS A 80 8.08 -8.90 -11.21
CA LYS A 80 8.67 -7.86 -12.07
C LYS A 80 7.92 -6.52 -12.01
N GLY A 81 6.91 -6.45 -11.14
CA GLY A 81 5.96 -5.37 -10.98
C GLY A 81 6.51 -4.16 -10.22
N VAL A 82 5.67 -3.59 -9.36
CA VAL A 82 5.98 -2.38 -8.58
C VAL A 82 6.10 -2.69 -7.09
N ALA A 83 6.90 -1.90 -6.38
CA ALA A 83 6.95 -1.89 -4.92
C ALA A 83 6.26 -0.64 -4.38
N PHE A 84 5.56 -0.80 -3.26
CA PHE A 84 4.80 0.24 -2.58
C PHE A 84 5.37 0.46 -1.18
N LYS A 85 5.62 1.71 -0.80
CA LYS A 85 5.84 2.09 0.58
C LYS A 85 4.49 2.41 1.23
N VAL A 86 4.25 1.81 2.39
CA VAL A 86 3.09 2.08 3.25
C VAL A 86 3.57 2.94 4.42
N THR A 87 2.96 4.10 4.60
CA THR A 87 3.29 5.03 5.69
C THR A 87 2.02 5.32 6.49
N PRO A 88 1.96 4.93 7.77
CA PRO A 88 0.92 5.37 8.68
C PRO A 88 0.94 6.88 8.82
N LEU A 89 -0.23 7.50 8.78
CA LEU A 89 -0.44 8.92 9.01
C LEU A 89 -1.02 9.11 10.41
N SER A 90 -0.69 10.23 11.03
CA SER A 90 -1.20 10.67 12.34
C SER A 90 -2.68 10.96 12.32
#